data_AF-A0A539DV98-F1
#
_entry.id   AF-A0A539DV98-F1
#
_cell.length_a   1.000
_cell.length_b   1.000
_cell.length_c   1.000
_cell.angle_alpha   90.00
_cell.angle_beta   90.00
_cell.angle_gamma   90.00
#
_symmetry.space_group_name_H-M   'P 1'
#
loop_
_entity.id
_entity.type
_entity.pdbx_description
1 polymer ?
#
loop_
_entity_poly.entity_id
_entity_poly.type
_entity_poly.pdbx_seq_one_letter_code
_entity_poly.pdbx_strand_id
1 'polypeptide(L)' 'MLASYPSSQPILPAPVIAETGWIIAAVLGPATHAAFIASVAAGDFTVTDLPRTTGNASPSWSSVTPT' A
#
# COMPACT_ATOMS: atom_id res chain seq x y z
N MET A 1 2.12 4.85 23.16
CA MET A 1 3.22 4.00 22.68
C MET A 1 3.15 3.98 21.16
N LEU A 2 3.99 4.77 20.46
CA LEU A 2 4.10 4.64 19.01
C LEU A 2 4.99 3.43 18.71
N ALA A 3 4.54 2.55 17.83
CA ALA A 3 5.32 1.41 17.38
C ALA A 3 6.62 1.93 16.74
N SER A 4 7.76 1.48 17.28
CA SER A 4 9.06 1.68 16.66
C SER A 4 9.06 0.83 15.39
N TYR A 5 9.00 1.45 14.20
CA TYR A 5 9.12 0.72 12.95
C TYR A 5 10.60 0.41 12.71
N PRO A 6 11.03 -0.87 12.69
CA PRO A 6 12.44 -1.23 12.70
C PRO A 6 13.14 -1.11 11.34
N SER A 7 12.57 -0.42 10.35
CA SER A 7 13.22 -0.23 9.04
C SER A 7 13.36 1.25 8.71
N SER A 8 14.56 1.66 8.30
CA SER A 8 14.82 2.99 7.74
C SER A 8 14.17 3.20 6.36
N GLN A 9 13.41 2.20 5.88
CA GLN A 9 12.82 2.18 4.56
C GLN A 9 11.31 2.38 4.60
N PRO A 10 10.73 2.97 3.55
CA PRO A 10 9.29 3.16 3.47
C PRO A 10 8.57 1.81 3.46
N ILE A 11 7.45 1.73 4.18
CA ILE A 11 6.59 0.54 4.22
C ILE A 11 5.54 0.66 3.12
N LEU A 12 5.45 -0.34 2.24
CA LEU A 12 4.45 -0.41 1.17
C LEU A 12 3.55 -1.65 1.34
N PRO A 13 2.23 -1.47 1.48
CA PRO A 13 1.29 -2.56 1.36
C PRO A 13 1.35 -3.22 -0.03
N ALA A 14 1.35 -4.56 -0.09
CA ALA A 14 1.39 -5.30 -1.36
C ALA A 14 0.32 -4.86 -2.39
N PRO A 15 -0.94 -4.56 -2.01
CA PRO A 15 -1.93 -4.06 -2.97
C PRO A 15 -1.56 -2.70 -3.59
N VAL A 16 -0.88 -1.82 -2.83
CA VAL A 16 -0.47 -0.49 -3.31
C VAL A 16 0.60 -0.61 -4.39
N ILE A 17 1.46 -1.63 -4.34
CA ILE A 17 2.47 -1.89 -5.36
C ILE A 17 1.80 -2.24 -6.70
N ALA A 18 0.78 -3.09 -6.67
CA ALA A 18 0.04 -3.48 -7.87
C ALA A 18 -0.70 -2.28 -8.49
N GLU A 19 -1.41 -1.50 -7.67
CA GLU A 19 -2.15 -0.31 -8.12
C GLU A 19 -1.21 0.76 -8.69
N THR A 20 -0.12 1.06 -7.97
CA THR A 20 0.89 2.03 -8.42
C THR A 20 1.57 1.58 -9.70
N GLY A 21 1.92 0.29 -9.81
CA GLY A 21 2.50 -0.28 -11.03
C GLY A 21 1.58 -0.14 -12.23
N TRP A 22 0.27 -0.36 -12.05
CA TRP A 22 -0.73 -0.14 -13.10
C TRP A 22 -0.81 1.33 -13.52
N ILE A 23 -0.83 2.27 -12.57
CA ILE A 23 -0.85 3.72 -12.86
C ILE A 23 0.42 4.14 -13.62
N ILE A 24 1.60 3.70 -13.16
CA ILE A 24 2.87 4.01 -13.81
C ILE A 24 2.87 3.47 -15.25
N ALA A 25 2.42 2.23 -15.46
CA ALA A 25 2.33 1.66 -16.80
C ALA A 25 1.40 2.46 -17.71
N ALA A 26 0.26 2.92 -17.18
CA ALA A 26 -0.74 3.68 -17.93
C ALA A 26 -0.30 5.11 -18.26
N VAL A 27 0.38 5.79 -17.32
CA VAL A 27 0.71 7.22 -17.42
C VAL A 27 2.14 7.47 -17.93
N LEU A 28 3.10 6.66 -17.49
CA LEU A 28 4.53 6.85 -17.71
C LEU A 28 5.16 5.76 -18.60
N GLY A 29 4.40 4.71 -18.93
CA GLY A 29 4.79 3.68 -19.87
C GLY A 29 5.61 2.52 -19.28
N PRO A 30 5.94 1.52 -20.13
CA PRO A 30 6.45 0.23 -19.69
C PRO A 30 7.87 0.28 -19.11
N ALA A 31 8.73 1.17 -19.61
CA ALA A 31 10.10 1.30 -19.10
C ALA A 31 10.11 1.80 -17.64
N THR A 32 9.30 2.80 -17.33
CA THR A 32 9.15 3.35 -15.97
C THR A 32 8.52 2.32 -15.03
N HIS A 33 7.53 1.57 -15.52
CA HIS A 33 6.94 0.47 -14.74
C HIS A 33 7.98 -0.60 -14.40
N ALA A 34 8.79 -1.04 -15.38
CA ALA A 34 9.85 -2.02 -15.13
C ALA A 34 10.89 -1.52 -14.11
N ALA A 35 11.26 -0.24 -14.17
CA ALA A 35 12.16 0.37 -13.20
C ALA A 35 11.56 0.37 -11.78
N PHE A 36 10.26 0.68 -11.65
CA PHE A 36 9.55 0.60 -10.38
C PHE A 36 9.54 -0.82 -9.81
N ILE A 37 9.21 -1.83 -10.62
CA ILE A 37 9.23 -3.24 -10.19
C ILE A 37 10.64 -3.68 -9.79
N ALA A 38 11.68 -3.23 -10.50
CA ALA A 38 13.07 -3.51 -10.14
C ALA A 38 13.45 -2.90 -8.78
N SER A 39 13.01 -1.68 -8.47
CA SER A 39 13.22 -1.03 -7.17
C SER A 39 12.52 -1.78 -6.03
N VAL A 40 11.28 -2.24 -6.25
CA VAL A 40 10.57 -3.10 -5.28
C VAL A 40 11.33 -4.40 -5.06
N ALA A 41 11.79 -5.06 -6.12
CA ALA A 41 12.54 -6.33 -6.04
C ALA A 41 13.94 -6.16 -5.42
N ALA A 42 14.56 -4.98 -5.56
CA ALA A 42 15.81 -4.64 -4.91
C ALA A 42 15.66 -4.44 -3.38
N GLY A 43 14.42 -4.36 -2.89
CA GLY A 43 14.16 -4.12 -1.47
C GLY A 43 14.41 -2.67 -1.08
N ASP A 44 14.11 -1.71 -1.96
CA ASP A 44 14.07 -0.28 -1.59
C ASP A 44 12.88 0.05 -0.65
N PHE A 45 11.95 -0.91 -0.51
CA PHE A 45 10.75 -0.82 0.29
C PHE A 45 10.60 -2.04 1.20
N THR A 46 10.07 -1.82 2.41
CA THR A 46 9.55 -2.90 3.25
C THR A 46 8.13 -3.24 2.78
N VAL A 47 7.99 -4.32 2.02
CA VAL A 47 6.67 -4.77 1.56
C VAL A 47 5.93 -5.48 2.68
N THR A 48 4.69 -5.09 2.93
CA THR A 48 3.84 -5.69 3.96
C THR A 48 2.54 -6.22 3.35
N ASP A 49 2.12 -7.40 3.77
CA ASP A 49 0.81 -7.92 3.42
C ASP A 49 -0.25 -7.31 4.34
N LEU A 50 -1.33 -6.82 3.75
CA LEU A 50 -2.49 -6.41 4.53
C LEU A 50 -3.29 -7.66 4.89
N PRO A 51 -3.54 -7.92 6.19
CA PRO A 51 -4.38 -9.04 6.58
C PRO A 51 -5.78 -8.82 6.00
N ARG A 52 -6.35 -9.90 5.46
CA ARG A 52 -7.76 -9.91 5.06
C ARG A 52 -8.59 -9.51 6.28
N THR A 53 -9.34 -8.41 6.18
CA THR A 53 -10.32 -8.07 7.21
C THR A 53 -11.49 -9.05 7.08
N THR A 54 -11.40 -10.21 7.72
CA THR A 54 -12.56 -11.10 7.95
C THR A 54 -13.32 -10.58 9.17
N GLY A 55 -13.86 -9.38 9.04
CA GLY A 55 -14.68 -8.74 10.04
C GLY A 55 -15.74 -7.96 9.30
N ASN A 56 -16.99 -8.14 9.71
CA ASN A 56 -18.14 -7.33 9.37
C ASN A 56 -18.03 -5.86 9.84
N ALA A 57 -16.83 -5.27 9.83
CA ALA A 57 -16.64 -3.85 10.07
C ALA A 57 -16.99 -3.06 8.81
N SER A 58 -18.24 -3.19 8.35
CA SER A 58 -18.90 -2.05 7.75
C SER A 58 -18.78 -0.92 8.77
N PRO A 59 -18.22 0.25 8.44
CA PRO A 59 -18.30 1.38 9.35
C PRO A 59 -19.79 1.61 9.60
N SER A 60 -20.24 1.42 10.84
CA SER A 60 -21.58 1.82 11.26
C SER A 60 -21.61 3.34 11.28
N TRP A 61 -21.78 3.93 10.09
CA TRP A 61 -22.04 5.36 9.90
C TRP A 61 -23.33 5.81 10.61
N SER A 62 -24.09 4.89 11.18
CA SER A 62 -25.32 5.13 11.95
C SER A 62 -25.14 5.76 13.33
N SER A 63 -23.94 6.22 13.71
CA SER A 63 -23.71 6.83 15.04
C SER A 63 -23.51 8.35 15.04
N VAL A 64 -23.59 9.02 13.89
CA VAL A 64 -23.59 10.50 13.85
C VAL A 64 -25.02 11.00 14.00
N THR A 65 -25.50 11.17 15.23
CA THR A 65 -26.64 12.06 15.52
C THR A 65 -26.16 13.50 15.41
N PRO A 66 -26.70 14.32 14.49
CA PRO A 66 -26.42 15.75 14.49
C PRO A 66 -26.90 16.35 15.82
N THR A 67 -26.04 17.13 16.48
CA THR A 67 -26.41 17.96 17.62
C THR A 67 -26.85 19.33 17.14
#